data_AF-A0A1J3ETU5-F1
#
_entry.id   AF-A0A1J3ETU5-F1
#
_cell.length_a   1.000
_cell.length_b   1.000
_cell.length_c   1.000
_cell.angle_alpha   90.00
_cell.angle_beta   90.00
_cell.angle_gamma   90.00
#
_symmetry.space_group_name_H-M   'P 1'
#
loop_
_entity.id
_entity.type
_entity.pdbx_description
1 polymer ?
#
loop_
_entity_poly.entity_id
_entity_poly.type
_entity_poly.pdbx_seq_one_letter_code
_entity_poly.pdbx_strand_id
1 'polypeptide(L)'
;KERDVDYLSSIEVLVIDHADIISMQNWSFLTTVVDHLNRLPSKQHGTNVMRIRPLYLDGHARFYRQSIILSSYLTPEINNLFNRNCLNYKGKMKLACEYKGVLQKVLLPVRQIYERFDADSIIQADDARLEYFTQKIFPKIKDSVQG
;
A
#
# COMPACT_ATOMS: atom_id res chain seq x y z
N LYS A 1 22.85 -7.15 15.97
CA LYS A 1 22.91 -5.69 16.23
C LYS A 1 21.53 -5.12 15.92
N GLU A 2 20.83 -4.57 16.91
CA GLU A 2 19.62 -3.78 16.64
C GLU A 2 19.97 -2.63 15.71
N ARG A 3 19.13 -2.39 14.69
CA ARG A 3 19.29 -1.25 13.79
C ARG A 3 18.96 0.01 14.58
N ASP A 4 19.90 0.94 14.66
CA ASP A 4 19.64 2.26 15.20
C ASP A 4 18.69 2.97 14.23
N VAL A 5 17.47 3.27 14.68
CA VAL A 5 16.41 3.93 13.89
C VAL A 5 16.00 5.26 14.52
N ASP A 6 16.71 5.70 15.56
CA ASP A 6 16.36 6.88 16.34
C ASP A 6 16.40 8.17 15.49
N TYR A 7 17.16 8.16 14.39
CA TYR A 7 17.21 9.25 13.42
C TYR A 7 15.88 9.51 12.69
N LEU A 8 14.93 8.57 12.74
CA LEU A 8 13.59 8.71 12.14
C LEU A 8 12.56 9.32 13.12
N SER A 9 12.94 9.60 14.36
CA SER A 9 12.03 10.06 15.42
C SER A 9 11.45 11.46 15.18
N SER A 10 12.21 12.35 14.54
CA SER A 10 11.89 13.78 14.40
C SER A 10 11.29 14.17 13.04
N ILE A 11 10.90 13.21 12.19
CA ILE A 11 10.38 13.51 10.85
C ILE A 11 9.01 14.21 10.93
N GLU A 12 8.96 15.45 10.45
CA GLU A 12 7.75 16.28 10.37
C GLU A 12 7.02 16.16 9.02
N VAL A 13 7.76 15.93 7.94
CA VAL A 13 7.20 15.77 6.59
C VAL A 13 7.75 14.50 5.97
N LEU A 14 6.86 13.60 5.56
CA LEU A 14 7.19 12.40 4.81
C LEU A 14 6.61 12.54 3.41
N VAL A 15 7.47 12.49 2.39
CA VAL A 15 7.07 12.42 1.00
C VAL A 15 7.43 11.05 0.46
N ILE A 16 6.43 10.31 -0.02
CA ILE A 16 6.60 9.06 -0.73
C ILE A 16 6.24 9.36 -2.19
N ASP A 17 7.27 9.52 -3.00
CA ASP A 17 7.11 9.75 -4.43
C ASP A 17 7.08 8.43 -5.20
N HIS A 18 6.35 8.40 -6.32
CA HIS A 18 6.18 7.22 -7.18
C HIS A 18 5.90 5.92 -6.41
N ALA A 19 4.89 5.94 -5.52
CA ALA A 19 4.55 4.77 -4.70
C ALA A 19 4.16 3.53 -5.53
N ASP A 20 3.69 3.73 -6.76
CA ASP A 20 3.43 2.69 -7.77
C ASP A 20 4.71 1.93 -8.14
N ILE A 21 5.79 2.65 -8.41
CA ILE A 21 7.09 2.06 -8.77
C ILE A 21 7.67 1.33 -7.55
N ILE A 22 7.58 1.94 -6.36
CA ILE A 22 8.05 1.29 -5.12
C ILE A 22 7.28 -0.01 -4.86
N SER A 23 5.97 -0.01 -5.12
CA SER A 23 5.13 -1.20 -4.98
C SER A 23 5.56 -2.33 -5.92
N MET A 24 6.02 -2.03 -7.14
CA MET A 24 6.55 -3.03 -8.06
C MET A 24 7.91 -3.61 -7.63
N GLN A 25 8.70 -2.83 -6.89
CA GLN A 25 10.04 -3.24 -6.46
C GLN A 25 10.02 -3.98 -5.13
N ASN A 26 9.65 -3.29 -4.05
CA ASN A 26 9.63 -3.85 -2.71
C ASN A 26 8.79 -2.99 -1.74
N TRP A 27 7.50 -3.28 -1.68
CA TRP A 27 6.59 -2.58 -0.77
C TRP A 27 6.86 -2.88 0.72
N SER A 28 7.36 -4.07 1.03
CA SER A 28 7.60 -4.49 2.42
C SER A 28 8.68 -3.66 3.10
N PHE A 29 9.69 -3.24 2.34
CA PHE A 29 10.73 -2.33 2.82
C PHE A 29 10.16 -0.97 3.20
N LEU A 30 9.35 -0.36 2.33
CA LEU A 30 8.70 0.92 2.61
C LEU A 30 7.82 0.83 3.86
N THR A 31 7.02 -0.22 3.97
CA THR A 31 6.16 -0.47 5.14
C THR A 31 7.00 -0.54 6.42
N THR A 32 8.11 -1.28 6.38
CA THR A 32 9.04 -1.37 7.50
C THR A 32 9.60 0.00 7.90
N VAL A 33 10.01 0.83 6.94
CA VAL A 33 10.52 2.19 7.23
C VAL A 33 9.43 3.03 7.88
N VAL A 34 8.23 3.05 7.32
CA VAL A 34 7.10 3.85 7.83
C VAL A 34 6.69 3.43 9.24
N ASP A 35 6.78 2.14 9.56
CA ASP A 35 6.49 1.62 10.90
C ASP A 35 7.54 2.03 11.96
N HIS A 36 8.75 2.41 11.55
CA HIS A 36 9.80 2.92 12.44
C HIS A 36 9.82 4.45 12.54
N LEU A 37 9.04 5.17 11.73
CA LEU A 37 8.94 6.63 11.80
C LEU A 37 8.34 7.09 13.13
N ASN A 38 8.86 8.21 13.64
CA ASN A 38 8.34 8.89 14.83
C ASN A 38 8.25 8.02 16.09
N ARG A 39 9.03 6.93 16.16
CA ARG A 39 9.24 6.19 17.41
C ARG A 39 10.06 7.01 18.39
N LEU A 40 9.85 6.76 19.67
CA LEU A 40 10.68 7.35 20.71
C LEU A 40 12.12 6.84 20.56
N PRO A 41 13.12 7.73 20.55
CA PRO A 41 14.52 7.33 20.52
C PRO A 41 14.85 6.39 21.68
N SER A 42 15.54 5.30 21.38
CA SER A 42 16.05 4.37 22.39
C SER A 42 17.23 4.96 23.18
N LYS A 43 18.00 5.85 22.55
CA LYS A 43 19.17 6.51 23.14
C LYS A 43 19.00 8.03 23.13
N GLN A 44 19.70 8.68 24.05
CA GLN A 44 19.66 10.14 24.18
C GLN A 44 20.46 10.87 23.10
N HIS A 45 21.47 10.22 22.49
CA HIS A 45 22.34 10.81 21.45
C HIS A 45 22.92 12.19 21.82
N GLY A 46 23.15 12.46 23.12
CA GLY A 46 23.63 13.77 23.60
C GLY A 46 22.59 14.89 23.56
N THR A 47 21.31 14.58 23.32
CA THR A 47 20.22 15.55 23.21
C THR A 47 19.75 16.03 24.59
N ASN A 48 19.51 17.33 24.72
CA ASN A 48 18.88 17.91 25.91
C ASN A 48 17.36 17.73 25.84
N VAL A 49 16.81 16.82 26.66
CA VAL A 49 15.38 16.47 26.69
C VAL A 49 14.49 17.69 26.96
N MET A 50 14.97 18.67 27.74
CA MET A 50 14.21 19.89 28.04
C MET A 50 13.97 20.79 26.82
N ARG A 51 14.69 20.54 25.71
CA ARG A 51 14.52 21.27 24.43
C ARG A 51 13.64 20.51 23.44
N ILE A 52 13.25 19.27 23.75
CA ILE A 52 12.38 18.47 22.89
C ILE A 52 10.94 18.90 23.15
N ARG A 53 10.17 19.11 22.08
CA ARG A 53 8.75 19.45 22.19
C ARG A 53 8.01 18.30 22.91
N PRO A 54 7.15 18.58 23.91
CA PRO A 54 6.44 17.55 24.66
C PRO A 54 5.71 16.53 23.78
N LEU A 55 5.12 16.99 22.67
CA LEU A 55 4.47 16.16 21.67
C LEU A 55 5.31 14.96 21.17
N TYR A 56 6.63 15.13 21.04
CA TYR A 56 7.52 14.04 20.61
C TYR A 56 7.79 13.07 21.75
N LEU A 57 7.89 13.57 22.99
CA LEU A 57 8.07 12.76 24.20
C LEU A 57 6.81 11.92 24.52
N ASP A 58 5.64 12.47 24.21
CA ASP A 58 4.34 11.80 24.39
C ASP A 58 4.01 10.83 23.22
N GLY A 59 4.91 10.68 22.24
CA GLY A 59 4.71 9.79 21.09
C GLY A 59 3.61 10.26 20.12
N HIS A 60 3.18 11.52 20.22
CA HIS A 60 2.13 12.12 19.41
C HIS A 60 2.62 12.66 18.06
N ALA A 61 3.93 12.67 17.81
CA ALA A 61 4.53 13.13 16.56
C ALA A 61 3.88 12.50 15.31
N ARG A 62 3.46 11.22 15.37
CA ARG A 62 2.76 10.52 14.27
C ARG A 62 1.45 11.19 13.82
N PHE A 63 0.78 11.93 14.70
CA PHE A 63 -0.49 12.60 14.42
C PHE A 63 -0.30 13.99 13.80
N TYR A 64 0.92 14.53 13.87
CA TYR A 64 1.26 15.87 13.38
C TYR A 64 2.19 15.83 12.17
N ARG A 65 2.90 14.72 11.94
CA ARG A 65 3.69 14.52 10.72
C ARG A 65 2.79 14.60 9.49
N GLN A 66 3.10 15.50 8.56
CA GLN A 66 2.44 15.55 7.26
C GLN A 66 2.98 14.43 6.37
N SER A 67 2.09 13.55 5.88
CA SER A 67 2.44 12.49 4.94
C SER A 67 1.82 12.77 3.57
N ILE A 68 2.67 12.88 2.55
CA ILE A 68 2.28 13.10 1.16
C ILE A 68 2.67 11.85 0.37
N ILE A 69 1.68 11.21 -0.26
CA ILE A 69 1.88 9.99 -1.05
C ILE A 69 1.48 10.31 -2.49
N LEU A 70 2.43 10.19 -3.41
CA LEU A 70 2.24 10.44 -4.83
C LEU A 70 2.33 9.12 -5.58
N SER A 71 1.39 8.87 -6.48
CA SER A 71 1.40 7.67 -7.30
C SER A 71 0.58 7.85 -8.57
N SER A 72 0.99 7.15 -9.64
CA SER A 72 0.27 7.15 -10.91
C SER A 72 -1.06 6.40 -10.85
N TYR A 73 -1.21 5.43 -9.93
CA TYR A 73 -2.44 4.66 -9.74
C TYR A 73 -2.54 4.19 -8.27
N LEU A 74 -3.74 3.78 -7.86
CA LEU A 74 -3.98 3.34 -6.50
C LEU A 74 -3.92 1.82 -6.40
N THR A 75 -3.19 1.33 -5.41
CA THR A 75 -3.18 -0.09 -5.05
C THR A 75 -3.76 -0.33 -3.66
N PRO A 76 -4.20 -1.57 -3.34
CA PRO A 76 -4.62 -1.93 -1.99
C PRO A 76 -3.55 -1.63 -0.93
N GLU A 77 -2.28 -1.81 -1.27
CA GLU A 77 -1.13 -1.58 -0.40
C GLU A 77 -0.97 -0.10 -0.05
N ILE A 78 -1.04 0.78 -1.05
CA ILE A 78 -1.02 2.25 -0.86
C ILE A 78 -2.19 2.67 0.02
N ASN A 79 -3.39 2.14 -0.25
CA ASN A 79 -4.58 2.43 0.56
C ASN A 79 -4.41 1.97 2.01
N ASN A 80 -3.83 0.79 2.23
CA ASN A 80 -3.58 0.26 3.56
C ASN A 80 -2.59 1.14 4.34
N LEU A 81 -1.49 1.56 3.72
CA LEU A 81 -0.50 2.46 4.34
C LEU A 81 -1.11 3.83 4.67
N PHE A 82 -1.90 4.40 3.74
CA PHE A 82 -2.63 5.64 3.98
C PHE A 82 -3.67 5.50 5.10
N ASN A 83 -4.26 4.31 5.27
CA ASN A 83 -5.27 4.08 6.30
C ASN A 83 -4.69 3.79 7.69
N ARG A 84 -3.58 3.06 7.76
CA ARG A 84 -2.97 2.67 9.03
C ARG A 84 -1.97 3.70 9.56
N ASN A 85 -1.18 4.33 8.69
CA ASN A 85 -0.01 5.11 9.11
C ASN A 85 -0.22 6.64 9.00
N CYS A 86 -1.24 7.11 8.27
CA CYS A 86 -1.56 8.54 8.17
C CYS A 86 -2.71 8.90 9.13
N LEU A 87 -2.37 9.16 10.39
CA LEU A 87 -3.32 9.37 11.50
C LEU A 87 -3.49 10.86 11.85
N ASN A 88 -3.36 11.75 10.86
CA ASN A 88 -3.29 13.19 11.08
C ASN A 88 -4.48 13.75 11.87
N TYR A 89 -4.22 14.61 12.87
CA TYR A 89 -5.25 15.19 13.75
C TYR A 89 -6.32 15.98 12.98
N LYS A 90 -5.93 16.70 11.92
CA LYS A 90 -6.86 17.45 11.05
C LYS A 90 -7.51 16.58 9.96
N GLY A 91 -7.33 15.26 10.02
CA GLY A 91 -7.81 14.33 9.02
C GLY A 91 -6.87 14.22 7.82
N LYS A 92 -7.37 13.59 6.76
CA LYS A 92 -6.60 13.24 5.56
C LYS A 92 -7.46 13.37 4.32
N MET A 93 -6.85 13.73 3.20
CA MET A 93 -7.49 13.87 1.91
C MET A 93 -6.84 12.92 0.91
N LYS A 94 -7.65 12.37 0.01
CA LYS A 94 -7.19 11.53 -1.09
C LYS A 94 -7.80 12.03 -2.38
N LEU A 95 -6.95 12.31 -3.37
CA LEU A 95 -7.35 12.61 -4.74
C LEU A 95 -7.06 11.38 -5.60
N ALA A 96 -8.06 10.90 -6.33
CA ALA A 96 -7.92 9.77 -7.25
C ALA A 96 -8.35 10.22 -8.64
N CYS A 97 -7.54 9.93 -9.65
CA CYS A 97 -7.93 10.15 -11.04
C CYS A 97 -8.92 9.06 -11.46
N GLU A 98 -10.05 9.48 -12.02
CA GLU A 98 -10.95 8.57 -12.73
C GLU A 98 -10.46 8.37 -14.16
N TYR A 99 -10.16 7.13 -14.51
CA TYR A 99 -9.74 6.78 -15.87
C TYR A 99 -10.94 6.25 -16.65
N LYS A 100 -11.19 6.83 -17.82
CA LYS A 100 -12.20 6.29 -18.75
C LYS A 100 -11.78 4.89 -19.18
N GLY A 101 -12.67 3.91 -19.02
CA GLY A 101 -12.42 2.53 -19.44
C GLY A 101 -12.10 2.44 -20.93
N VAL A 102 -11.15 1.59 -21.29
CA VAL A 102 -10.72 1.37 -22.69
C VAL A 102 -11.48 0.24 -23.38
N LEU A 103 -12.37 -0.46 -22.67
CA LEU A 103 -13.11 -1.61 -23.19
C LEU A 103 -13.89 -1.29 -24.47
N GLN A 104 -14.45 -0.08 -24.55
CA GLN A 104 -15.19 0.41 -25.72
C GLN A 104 -14.29 0.72 -26.92
N LYS A 105 -12.97 0.84 -26.71
CA LYS A 105 -11.99 1.09 -27.77
C LYS A 105 -11.48 -0.20 -28.43
N VAL A 106 -11.90 -1.37 -27.93
CA VAL A 106 -11.55 -2.65 -28.54
C VAL A 106 -12.29 -2.75 -29.87
N LEU A 107 -11.54 -2.70 -30.99
CA LEU A 107 -12.08 -2.67 -32.36
C LEU A 107 -12.89 -3.92 -32.72
N LEU A 108 -12.47 -5.07 -32.19
CA LEU A 108 -13.14 -6.34 -32.40
C LEU A 108 -14.12 -6.58 -31.25
N PRO A 109 -15.40 -6.90 -31.51
CA PRO A 109 -16.33 -7.31 -30.47
C PRO A 109 -15.90 -8.67 -29.91
N VAL A 110 -15.04 -8.66 -28.91
CA VAL A 110 -14.63 -9.87 -28.18
C VAL A 110 -15.70 -10.19 -27.15
N ARG A 111 -16.27 -11.40 -27.21
CA ARG A 111 -17.22 -11.88 -26.20
C ARG A 111 -16.49 -12.04 -24.87
N GLN A 112 -16.80 -11.18 -23.90
CA GLN A 112 -16.30 -11.31 -22.54
C GLN A 112 -17.19 -12.24 -21.73
N ILE A 113 -16.61 -13.28 -21.16
CA ILE A 113 -17.30 -14.26 -20.31
C ILE A 113 -16.74 -14.09 -18.90
N TYR A 114 -17.60 -13.71 -17.96
CA TYR A 114 -17.24 -13.59 -16.55
C TYR A 114 -17.78 -14.80 -15.79
N GLU A 115 -16.87 -15.62 -15.28
CA GLU A 115 -17.19 -16.81 -14.49
C GLU A 115 -16.95 -16.52 -13.01
N ARG A 116 -17.93 -16.82 -12.17
CA ARG A 116 -17.78 -16.73 -10.72
C ARG A 116 -17.13 -18.00 -10.19
N PHE A 117 -16.28 -17.83 -9.18
CA PHE A 117 -15.68 -18.91 -8.43
C PHE A 117 -15.83 -18.60 -6.94
N ASP A 118 -15.90 -19.67 -6.14
CA ASP A 118 -15.99 -19.57 -4.70
C ASP A 118 -14.59 -19.71 -4.09
N ALA A 119 -14.37 -19.00 -2.99
CA ALA A 119 -13.17 -19.10 -2.18
C ALA A 119 -13.57 -18.98 -0.71
N ASP A 120 -13.07 -19.89 0.12
CA ASP A 120 -13.42 -19.94 1.55
C ASP A 120 -12.87 -18.73 2.33
N SER A 121 -11.82 -18.08 1.81
CA SER A 121 -11.23 -16.88 2.39
C SER A 121 -10.49 -16.03 1.35
N ILE A 122 -10.26 -14.75 1.68
CA ILE A 122 -9.44 -13.84 0.86
C ILE A 122 -8.00 -14.33 0.70
N ILE A 123 -7.45 -15.01 1.72
CA ILE A 123 -6.07 -15.52 1.69
C ILE A 123 -5.94 -16.66 0.68
N GLN A 124 -6.97 -17.51 0.58
CA GLN A 124 -7.01 -18.64 -0.36
C GLN A 124 -7.59 -18.25 -1.73
N ALA A 125 -7.97 -17.00 -1.94
CA ALA A 125 -8.66 -16.58 -3.16
C ALA A 125 -7.80 -16.75 -4.42
N ASP A 126 -6.49 -16.62 -4.32
CA ASP A 126 -5.57 -16.79 -5.46
C ASP A 126 -5.41 -18.27 -5.81
N ASP A 127 -5.25 -19.14 -4.82
CA ASP A 127 -5.17 -20.59 -5.00
C ASP A 127 -6.50 -21.15 -5.54
N ALA A 128 -7.63 -20.75 -4.96
CA ALA A 128 -8.96 -21.14 -5.42
C ALA A 128 -9.23 -20.67 -6.86
N ARG A 129 -8.76 -19.47 -7.23
CA ARG A 129 -8.87 -18.96 -8.61
C ARG A 129 -8.04 -19.82 -9.57
N LEU A 130 -6.81 -20.17 -9.21
CA LEU A 130 -5.94 -21.01 -10.03
C LEU A 130 -6.48 -22.44 -10.15
N GLU A 131 -7.01 -22.99 -9.08
CA GLU A 131 -7.64 -24.31 -9.07
C GLU A 131 -8.88 -24.33 -9.96
N TYR A 132 -9.79 -23.35 -9.79
CA TYR A 132 -10.97 -23.20 -10.64
C TYR A 132 -10.59 -23.03 -12.10
N PHE A 133 -9.57 -22.22 -12.39
CA PHE A 133 -9.03 -22.07 -13.74
C PHE A 133 -8.57 -23.43 -14.29
N THR A 134 -7.75 -24.16 -13.54
CA THR A 134 -7.14 -25.42 -13.98
C THR A 134 -8.18 -26.53 -14.19
N GLN A 135 -9.18 -26.62 -13.31
CA GLN A 135 -10.18 -27.69 -13.34
C GLN A 135 -11.36 -27.41 -14.26
N LYS A 136 -11.83 -26.15 -14.34
CA LYS A 136 -13.08 -25.81 -15.05
C LYS A 136 -12.89 -24.96 -16.29
N ILE A 137 -11.89 -24.08 -16.34
CA ILE A 137 -11.71 -23.15 -17.46
C ILE A 137 -10.71 -23.69 -18.47
N PHE A 138 -9.56 -24.18 -18.04
CA PHE A 138 -8.48 -24.66 -18.89
C PHE A 138 -8.92 -25.83 -19.80
N PRO A 139 -9.67 -26.85 -19.33
CA PRO A 139 -10.16 -27.89 -20.22
C PRO A 139 -11.09 -27.35 -21.30
N LYS A 140 -11.99 -26.41 -20.97
CA LYS A 140 -12.86 -25.76 -21.96
C LYS A 140 -12.07 -25.02 -23.03
N ILE A 141 -10.97 -24.36 -22.66
CA ILE A 141 -10.09 -23.66 -23.62
C ILE A 141 -9.32 -24.67 -24.46
N LYS A 142 -8.78 -25.72 -23.85
CA LYS A 142 -7.99 -26.76 -24.54
C LYS A 142 -8.81 -27.56 -25.54
N ASP A 143 -10.06 -27.87 -25.20
CA ASP A 143 -10.97 -28.68 -26.02
C ASP A 143 -11.74 -27.83 -27.04
N SER A 144 -11.80 -26.51 -26.85
CA SER A 144 -12.39 -25.59 -27.83
C SER A 144 -11.39 -25.30 -28.94
N VAL A 145 -11.70 -25.76 -30.16
CA VAL A 145 -10.98 -25.44 -31.41
C VAL A 145 -11.14 -23.95 -31.82
N GLN A 146 -11.68 -23.10 -30.95
CA GLN A 146 -11.83 -21.66 -31.20
C GLN A 146 -10.56 -20.92 -30.77
N GLY A 147 -9.56 -20.98 -31.63
CA GLY A 147 -8.67 -19.83 -31.88
C GLY A 147 -9.36 -18.80 -32.77
#